data_AF-A0AAN7AGC2-F1
#
_entry.id   AF-A0AAN7AGC2-F1
#
_cell.length_a   1.000
_cell.length_b   1.000
_cell.length_c   1.000
_cell.angle_alpha   90.00
_cell.angle_beta   90.00
_cell.angle_gamma   90.00
#
_symmetry.space_group_name_H-M   'P 1'
#
loop_
_entity.id
_entity.type
_entity.pdbx_description
1 polymer ?
#
loop_
_entity_poly.entity_id
_entity_poly.type
_entity_poly.pdbx_seq_one_letter_code
_entity_poly.pdbx_strand_id
1 'polypeptide(L)'
;MTTDDHDIPTKFRTFDHIVRSEISTHDRLVAFRLIRTVQHDCDLWDTKMTRLWIEKYPPKHTVTALLISFLDDDMAAAINMPTQPPTEDEALTRIEAATNLIRQCCGGLLEVRPTDPGGDTQYPKPPGEHRTRTWTDPEVHFVHEDVRAFLALKQTTEFMDGTLKSVQGTLQTNLLKCALMVLKSSNLSTDDTWNDTWMYVTACMAIARSAEADDPTTTERLLEEMDRTLTMHHLAQSSFHWTARYPAARWPSCQKDDPRTSSFLRFAIELGLFHYVKSKLDQHGRAALENPDGRSLLSSACGKPPLSWLVKDVVQARTVKLLLDFGADPNHKPPDHGKAHRAVYQGTFHRVPGPLTPWQDALNTARTSGNKAATEMMQLGEVLKLLILANADIDMFVQWNHYLYGSLYGRHRSPRCLLRSIEMRPAYDQIEITFVKLESRSPHWVELQEQRAVYTEKEVGEIWEVGYHVLWLLEAKNKWGPAFLRKGRRLKGRWAERISSMTRSK
;
A
#
# COMPACT_ATOMS: atom_id res chain seq x y z
N MET A 1 -16.33 9.57 -39.06
CA MET A 1 -16.52 8.11 -38.89
C MET A 1 -17.83 7.92 -38.16
N THR A 2 -18.90 7.57 -38.87
CA THR A 2 -20.20 7.20 -38.31
C THR A 2 -20.15 5.70 -38.02
N THR A 3 -19.83 5.33 -36.78
CA THR A 3 -19.98 3.95 -36.31
C THR A 3 -21.47 3.66 -36.13
N ASP A 4 -21.97 2.64 -36.80
CA ASP A 4 -23.36 2.19 -36.74
C ASP A 4 -23.79 1.92 -35.29
N ASP A 5 -24.78 2.68 -34.82
CA ASP A 5 -25.35 2.68 -33.45
C ASP A 5 -26.32 1.50 -33.20
N HIS A 6 -26.33 0.49 -34.07
CA HIS A 6 -27.47 -0.46 -34.17
C HIS A 6 -27.39 -1.74 -33.34
N ASP A 7 -26.33 -2.00 -32.58
CA ASP A 7 -26.18 -3.22 -31.78
C ASP A 7 -25.83 -2.96 -30.29
N ILE A 8 -26.55 -2.04 -29.64
CA ILE A 8 -26.52 -1.98 -28.16
C ILE A 8 -27.38 -3.14 -27.62
N PRO A 9 -26.80 -4.11 -26.88
CA PRO A 9 -27.58 -5.24 -26.36
C PRO A 9 -28.79 -4.77 -25.55
N THR A 10 -29.96 -5.36 -25.80
CA THR A 10 -31.25 -5.03 -25.17
C THR A 10 -31.25 -5.05 -23.63
N LYS A 11 -30.21 -5.64 -23.01
CA LYS A 11 -30.00 -5.64 -21.56
C LYS A 11 -29.49 -4.32 -20.99
N PHE A 12 -29.09 -3.35 -21.81
CA PHE A 12 -28.63 -2.03 -21.35
C PHE A 12 -29.74 -0.97 -21.28
N ARG A 13 -31.03 -1.36 -21.33
CA ARG A 13 -32.15 -0.39 -21.23
C ARG A 13 -32.12 0.49 -19.97
N THR A 14 -31.50 0.05 -18.88
CA THR A 14 -31.28 0.89 -17.68
C THR A 14 -30.38 2.09 -17.96
N PHE A 15 -29.49 1.98 -18.95
CA PHE A 15 -28.65 3.07 -19.45
C PHE A 15 -29.26 3.82 -20.62
N ASP A 16 -30.50 3.53 -21.04
CA ASP A 16 -31.07 4.14 -22.24
C ASP A 16 -30.94 5.68 -22.18
N HIS A 17 -31.10 6.32 -21.02
CA HIS A 17 -30.90 7.76 -20.91
C HIS A 17 -29.44 8.23 -21.13
N ILE A 18 -28.43 7.47 -20.69
CA ILE A 18 -27.02 7.83 -20.88
C ILE A 18 -26.49 7.43 -22.26
N VAL A 19 -27.04 6.34 -22.81
CA VAL A 19 -26.60 5.71 -24.05
C VAL A 19 -27.38 6.22 -25.26
N ARG A 20 -28.59 6.77 -25.11
CA ARG A 20 -29.31 7.45 -26.20
C ARG A 20 -28.56 8.67 -26.71
N SER A 21 -28.84 9.03 -27.96
CA SER A 21 -28.24 10.13 -28.72
C SER A 21 -28.51 11.55 -28.16
N GLU A 22 -29.24 11.66 -27.05
CA GLU A 22 -29.58 12.95 -26.43
C GLU A 22 -28.46 13.50 -25.55
N ILE A 23 -27.58 12.65 -25.02
CA ILE A 23 -26.38 13.07 -24.29
C ILE A 23 -25.21 13.19 -25.27
N SER A 24 -24.50 14.31 -25.21
CA SER A 24 -23.31 14.51 -26.04
C SER A 24 -22.27 13.42 -25.77
N THR A 25 -21.47 13.05 -26.78
CA THR A 25 -20.40 12.06 -26.60
C THR A 25 -19.44 12.47 -25.48
N HIS A 26 -19.19 13.78 -25.33
CA HIS A 26 -18.37 14.33 -24.27
C HIS A 26 -18.97 14.05 -22.88
N ASP A 27 -20.22 14.44 -22.64
CA ASP A 27 -20.90 14.26 -21.36
C ASP A 27 -21.01 12.77 -20.99
N ARG A 28 -21.21 11.89 -21.99
CA ARG A 28 -21.21 10.44 -21.79
C ARG A 28 -19.85 9.92 -21.30
N LEU A 29 -18.76 10.40 -21.88
CA LEU A 29 -17.41 10.03 -21.45
C LEU A 29 -17.11 10.53 -20.04
N VAL A 30 -17.54 11.75 -19.71
CA VAL A 30 -17.45 12.31 -18.35
C VAL A 30 -18.26 11.47 -17.37
N ALA A 31 -19.50 11.11 -17.71
CA ALA A 31 -20.34 10.24 -16.90
C ALA A 31 -19.67 8.90 -16.59
N PHE A 32 -19.09 8.25 -17.60
CA PHE A 32 -18.38 6.98 -17.40
C PHE A 32 -17.14 7.15 -16.54
N ARG A 33 -16.38 8.24 -16.69
CA ARG A 33 -15.24 8.55 -15.80
C ARG A 33 -15.70 8.74 -14.35
N LEU A 34 -16.79 9.47 -14.13
CA LEU A 34 -17.38 9.70 -12.81
C LEU A 34 -17.81 8.39 -12.15
N ILE A 35 -18.57 7.57 -12.89
CA ILE A 35 -19.04 6.28 -12.41
C ILE A 35 -17.86 5.38 -12.05
N ARG A 36 -16.86 5.24 -12.94
CA ARG A 36 -15.70 4.41 -12.67
C ARG A 36 -14.86 4.94 -11.51
N THR A 37 -14.79 6.26 -11.33
CA THR A 37 -14.14 6.91 -10.17
C THR A 37 -14.79 6.47 -8.86
N VAL A 38 -16.11 6.60 -8.76
CA VAL A 38 -16.87 6.20 -7.56
C VAL A 38 -16.77 4.69 -7.34
N GLN A 39 -16.87 3.87 -8.39
CA GLN A 39 -16.70 2.41 -8.29
C GLN A 39 -15.31 2.04 -7.75
N HIS A 40 -14.25 2.65 -8.30
CA HIS A 40 -12.88 2.36 -7.91
C HIS A 40 -12.63 2.74 -6.44
N ASP A 41 -13.17 3.87 -5.97
CA ASP A 41 -13.14 4.24 -4.55
C ASP A 41 -13.81 3.17 -3.69
N CYS A 42 -15.05 2.79 -4.03
CA CYS A 42 -15.76 1.73 -3.31
C CYS A 42 -14.97 0.41 -3.25
N ASP A 43 -14.35 0.00 -4.36
CA ASP A 43 -13.54 -1.22 -4.43
C ASP A 43 -12.26 -1.12 -3.57
N LEU A 44 -11.60 0.04 -3.57
CA LEU A 44 -10.46 0.31 -2.69
C LEU A 44 -10.86 0.15 -1.21
N TRP A 45 -12.05 0.60 -0.80
CA TRP A 45 -12.50 0.54 0.60
C TRP A 45 -13.08 -0.82 1.00
N ASP A 46 -13.72 -1.54 0.08
CA ASP A 46 -14.26 -2.88 0.32
C ASP A 46 -13.14 -3.93 0.50
N THR A 47 -11.94 -3.67 -0.01
CA THR A 47 -10.80 -4.60 0.11
C THR A 47 -10.21 -4.66 1.53
N LYS A 48 -10.88 -5.27 2.52
CA LYS A 48 -10.40 -5.51 3.91
C LYS A 48 -9.90 -4.28 4.72
N MET A 49 -9.72 -3.13 4.08
CA MET A 49 -9.37 -1.84 4.63
C MET A 49 -10.36 -1.45 5.73
N THR A 50 -11.65 -1.50 5.41
CA THR A 50 -12.76 -1.25 6.34
C THR A 50 -12.78 -2.16 7.57
N ARG A 51 -12.52 -3.47 7.43
CA ARG A 51 -12.61 -4.42 8.56
C ARG A 51 -11.57 -4.21 9.66
N LEU A 52 -10.36 -3.75 9.30
CA LEU A 52 -9.32 -3.46 10.29
C LEU A 52 -9.43 -2.04 10.84
N TRP A 53 -10.06 -1.15 10.08
CA TRP A 53 -10.10 0.24 10.43
C TRP A 53 -11.13 0.51 11.51
N ILE A 54 -12.37 0.00 11.45
CA ILE A 54 -13.39 0.59 12.31
C ILE A 54 -14.59 -0.29 12.70
N GLU A 55 -14.68 -0.65 13.99
CA GLU A 55 -15.93 -1.00 14.70
C GLU A 55 -16.72 0.24 15.19
N LYS A 56 -16.19 1.46 15.04
CA LYS A 56 -16.70 2.71 15.66
C LYS A 56 -17.13 3.91 14.77
N TYR A 57 -16.86 3.96 13.47
CA TYR A 57 -17.06 5.07 12.52
C TYR A 57 -16.93 4.50 11.09
N PRO A 58 -17.93 4.56 10.20
CA PRO A 58 -17.72 4.22 8.80
C PRO A 58 -16.68 5.17 8.19
N PRO A 59 -15.76 4.70 7.31
CA PRO A 59 -14.88 5.63 6.61
C PRO A 59 -15.75 6.59 5.80
N LYS A 60 -15.47 7.90 5.92
CA LYS A 60 -15.99 8.90 4.99
C LYS A 60 -15.63 8.47 3.57
N HIS A 61 -16.56 8.56 2.63
CA HIS A 61 -16.26 8.29 1.23
C HIS A 61 -15.17 9.26 0.76
N THR A 62 -14.16 8.79 0.01
CA THR A 62 -13.10 9.72 -0.43
C THR A 62 -13.50 10.53 -1.64
N VAL A 63 -14.49 10.04 -2.40
CA VAL A 63 -15.05 10.78 -3.53
C VAL A 63 -16.07 11.79 -3.04
N THR A 64 -15.65 13.05 -3.04
CA THR A 64 -16.47 14.20 -2.68
C THR A 64 -16.79 15.07 -3.90
N ALA A 65 -17.76 15.97 -3.78
CA ALA A 65 -18.09 16.90 -4.86
C ALA A 65 -16.90 17.78 -5.23
N LEU A 66 -16.08 18.22 -4.26
CA LEU A 66 -14.88 18.99 -4.56
C LEU A 66 -13.87 18.15 -5.38
N LEU A 67 -13.65 16.87 -5.04
CA LEU A 67 -12.79 15.98 -5.83
C LEU A 67 -13.30 15.86 -7.28
N ILE A 68 -14.61 15.67 -7.44
CA ILE A 68 -15.25 15.59 -8.75
C ILE A 68 -15.08 16.89 -9.55
N SER A 69 -15.09 18.06 -8.90
CA SER A 69 -14.92 19.34 -9.59
C SER A 69 -13.58 19.48 -10.34
N PHE A 70 -12.58 18.64 -9.99
CA PHE A 70 -11.26 18.65 -10.60
C PHE A 70 -11.11 17.64 -11.76
N LEU A 71 -12.15 16.87 -12.10
CA LEU A 71 -12.04 15.82 -13.12
C LEU A 71 -11.71 16.37 -14.50
N ASP A 72 -12.32 17.48 -14.88
CA ASP A 72 -12.14 18.11 -16.19
C ASP A 72 -10.93 19.06 -16.25
N ASP A 73 -10.32 19.37 -15.10
CA ASP A 73 -9.10 20.19 -15.05
C ASP A 73 -7.95 19.43 -15.72
N ASP A 74 -7.12 20.13 -16.50
CA ASP A 74 -5.99 19.49 -17.15
C ASP A 74 -4.82 19.22 -16.17
N MET A 75 -3.85 18.46 -16.64
CA MET A 75 -2.66 18.13 -15.83
C MET A 75 -1.83 19.34 -15.45
N ALA A 76 -1.79 20.37 -16.30
CA ALA A 76 -1.02 21.58 -16.03
C ALA A 76 -1.72 22.43 -14.94
N ALA A 77 -3.05 22.48 -14.93
CA ALA A 77 -3.85 23.10 -13.88
C ALA A 77 -3.57 22.44 -12.53
N ALA A 78 -3.57 21.11 -12.46
CA ALA A 78 -3.27 20.40 -11.23
C ALA A 78 -1.84 20.68 -10.70
N ILE A 79 -0.84 20.72 -11.58
CA ILE A 79 0.55 21.01 -11.19
C ILE A 79 0.72 22.47 -10.75
N ASN A 80 0.12 23.42 -11.47
CA ASN A 80 0.30 24.85 -11.21
C ASN A 80 -0.66 25.41 -10.16
N MET A 81 -1.68 24.66 -9.74
CA MET A 81 -2.61 25.07 -8.69
C MET A 81 -1.84 25.46 -7.41
N PRO A 82 -2.14 26.62 -6.80
CA PRO A 82 -1.48 27.04 -5.58
C PRO A 82 -1.80 26.08 -4.41
N THR A 83 -0.81 25.84 -3.55
CA THR A 83 -0.97 25.06 -2.32
C THR A 83 -1.59 25.93 -1.24
N GLN A 84 -2.89 26.19 -1.36
CA GLN A 84 -3.66 26.96 -0.38
C GLN A 84 -5.12 26.50 -0.37
N PRO A 85 -5.81 26.55 0.78
CA PRO A 85 -7.23 26.27 0.82
C PRO A 85 -8.00 27.23 -0.10
N PRO A 86 -9.00 26.75 -0.85
CA PRO A 86 -9.87 27.63 -1.64
C PRO A 86 -10.62 28.56 -0.69
N THR A 87 -10.99 29.72 -1.21
CA THR A 87 -11.96 30.58 -0.49
C THR A 87 -13.29 29.85 -0.36
N GLU A 88 -14.13 30.27 0.58
CA GLU A 88 -15.47 29.70 0.74
C GLU A 88 -16.28 29.80 -0.56
N ASP A 89 -16.28 30.96 -1.20
CA ASP A 89 -16.98 31.17 -2.47
C ASP A 89 -16.45 30.27 -3.60
N GLU A 90 -15.12 30.10 -3.69
CA GLU A 90 -14.51 29.21 -4.68
C GLU A 90 -14.90 27.74 -4.43
N ALA A 91 -14.87 27.30 -3.16
CA ALA A 91 -15.27 25.95 -2.79
C ALA A 91 -16.74 25.68 -3.10
N LEU A 92 -17.65 26.60 -2.72
CA LEU A 92 -19.08 26.49 -3.01
C LEU A 92 -19.35 26.48 -4.52
N THR A 93 -18.66 27.34 -5.28
CA THR A 93 -18.77 27.38 -6.75
C THR A 93 -18.34 26.05 -7.38
N ARG A 94 -17.23 25.47 -6.91
CA ARG A 94 -16.74 24.16 -7.39
C ARG A 94 -17.67 23.01 -7.01
N ILE A 95 -18.22 23.01 -5.78
CA ILE A 95 -19.19 22.01 -5.33
C ILE A 95 -20.48 22.08 -6.15
N GLU A 96 -20.97 23.29 -6.43
CA GLU A 96 -22.16 23.49 -7.26
C GLU A 96 -21.90 23.03 -8.70
N ALA A 97 -20.75 23.36 -9.28
CA ALA A 97 -20.34 22.90 -10.61
C ALA A 97 -20.28 21.38 -10.68
N ALA A 98 -19.66 20.70 -9.70
CA ALA A 98 -19.63 19.24 -9.63
C ALA A 98 -21.02 18.63 -9.48
N THR A 99 -21.89 19.25 -8.67
CA THR A 99 -23.27 18.80 -8.50
C THR A 99 -24.06 18.89 -9.80
N ASN A 100 -23.90 19.99 -10.54
CA ASN A 100 -24.53 20.19 -11.84
C ASN A 100 -23.98 19.21 -12.88
N LEU A 101 -22.66 18.96 -12.88
CA LEU A 101 -22.02 17.97 -13.74
C LEU A 101 -22.59 16.57 -13.51
N ILE A 102 -22.70 16.15 -12.25
CA ILE A 102 -23.27 14.84 -11.88
C ILE A 102 -24.73 14.73 -12.34
N ARG A 103 -25.56 15.77 -12.10
CA ARG A 103 -26.96 15.79 -12.53
C ARG A 103 -27.10 15.71 -14.04
N GLN A 104 -26.28 16.45 -14.77
CA GLN A 104 -26.33 16.51 -16.24
C GLN A 104 -25.81 15.23 -16.89
N CYS A 105 -24.68 14.70 -16.41
CA CYS A 105 -23.97 13.62 -17.09
C CYS A 105 -24.41 12.23 -16.61
N CYS A 106 -24.70 12.05 -15.32
CA CYS A 106 -24.90 10.71 -14.75
C CYS A 106 -26.35 10.25 -14.75
N GLY A 107 -27.31 11.04 -15.23
CA GLY A 107 -28.70 10.62 -15.45
C GLY A 107 -29.39 10.01 -14.22
N GLY A 108 -29.02 10.44 -13.01
CA GLY A 108 -29.56 9.91 -11.75
C GLY A 108 -28.93 8.59 -11.26
N LEU A 109 -27.79 8.17 -11.80
CA LEU A 109 -27.03 7.02 -11.26
C LEU A 109 -26.19 7.38 -10.03
N LEU A 110 -25.77 8.63 -9.95
CA LEU A 110 -25.01 9.18 -8.83
C LEU A 110 -25.77 10.34 -8.19
N GLU A 111 -25.57 10.54 -6.90
CA GLU A 111 -26.09 11.68 -6.15
C GLU A 111 -25.05 12.28 -5.20
N VAL A 112 -25.24 13.56 -4.89
CA VAL A 112 -24.42 14.30 -3.93
C VAL A 112 -25.17 14.33 -2.61
N ARG A 113 -24.61 13.73 -1.57
CA ARG A 113 -25.18 13.66 -0.22
C ARG A 113 -24.43 14.60 0.73
N PRO A 114 -25.14 15.44 1.50
CA PRO A 114 -24.50 16.22 2.56
C PRO A 114 -23.76 15.27 3.51
N THR A 115 -22.52 15.59 3.88
CA THR A 115 -21.81 14.85 4.92
C THR A 115 -22.56 15.05 6.22
N ASP A 116 -23.13 13.98 6.78
CA ASP A 116 -23.95 14.09 7.99
C ASP A 116 -23.09 14.64 9.14
N PRO A 117 -23.31 15.89 9.60
CA PRO A 117 -22.47 16.50 10.61
C PRO A 117 -22.66 15.85 12.00
N GLY A 118 -23.64 14.94 12.14
CA GLY A 118 -24.12 14.41 13.41
C GLY A 118 -24.15 12.88 13.57
N GLY A 119 -23.63 12.11 12.61
CA GLY A 119 -23.85 10.66 12.58
C GLY A 119 -23.32 9.84 13.78
N ASP A 120 -22.31 10.31 14.54
CA ASP A 120 -21.75 9.48 15.63
C ASP A 120 -21.09 10.22 16.81
N THR A 121 -21.09 11.56 16.85
CA THR A 121 -20.65 12.27 18.06
C THR A 121 -21.83 12.50 18.98
N GLN A 122 -22.23 11.46 19.73
CA GLN A 122 -22.99 11.61 20.98
C GLN A 122 -22.26 12.49 22.02
N TYR A 123 -21.01 12.89 21.74
CA TYR A 123 -20.30 13.88 22.54
C TYR A 123 -20.69 15.28 22.08
N PRO A 124 -21.47 16.04 22.88
CA PRO A 124 -21.65 17.46 22.63
C PRO A 124 -20.26 18.09 22.54
N LYS A 125 -19.95 18.70 21.39
CA LYS A 125 -18.73 19.49 21.26
C LYS A 125 -18.72 20.55 22.37
N PRO A 126 -17.59 20.75 23.06
CA PRO A 126 -17.52 21.72 24.14
C PRO A 126 -17.93 23.11 23.61
N PRO A 127 -18.80 23.84 24.32
CA PRO A 127 -19.21 25.18 23.92
C PRO A 127 -17.97 26.09 23.88
N GLY A 128 -17.60 26.56 22.69
CA GLY A 128 -16.43 27.43 22.48
C GLY A 128 -15.54 27.06 21.29
N GLU A 129 -15.69 25.86 20.72
CA GLU A 129 -14.99 25.52 19.46
C GLU A 129 -15.70 26.14 18.26
N HIS A 130 -15.23 27.31 17.85
CA HIS A 130 -15.59 27.93 16.58
C HIS A 130 -15.14 27.00 15.44
N ARG A 131 -16.10 26.31 14.79
CA ARG A 131 -15.84 25.69 13.48
C ARG A 131 -15.46 26.81 12.52
N THR A 132 -14.20 26.87 12.12
CA THR A 132 -13.69 27.88 11.18
C THR A 132 -14.12 27.65 9.73
N ARG A 133 -14.74 26.51 9.43
CA ARG A 133 -15.38 26.25 8.14
C ARG A 133 -16.89 26.22 8.29
N THR A 134 -17.54 27.12 7.57
CA THR A 134 -18.98 27.26 7.37
C THR A 134 -19.53 26.24 6.38
N TRP A 135 -18.69 25.67 5.52
CA TRP A 135 -19.09 24.70 4.49
C TRP A 135 -18.56 23.28 4.75
N THR A 136 -19.30 22.30 4.23
CA THR A 136 -18.97 20.87 4.23
C THR A 136 -18.89 20.37 2.80
N ASP A 137 -17.86 19.59 2.48
CA ASP A 137 -17.70 18.97 1.16
C ASP A 137 -18.58 17.71 1.05
N PRO A 138 -19.69 17.74 0.30
CA PRO A 138 -20.63 16.63 0.27
C PRO A 138 -20.04 15.42 -0.45
N GLU A 139 -20.47 14.24 -0.04
CA GLU A 139 -19.99 12.96 -0.59
C GLU A 139 -20.77 12.59 -1.85
N VAL A 140 -20.12 11.87 -2.78
CA VAL A 140 -20.77 11.36 -3.99
C VAL A 140 -21.05 9.87 -3.84
N HIS A 141 -22.31 9.49 -4.03
CA HIS A 141 -22.82 8.15 -3.79
C HIS A 141 -23.52 7.59 -5.04
N PHE A 142 -23.59 6.27 -5.15
CA PHE A 142 -24.61 5.65 -5.98
C PHE A 142 -25.98 5.92 -5.36
N VAL A 143 -26.97 6.25 -6.19
CA VAL A 143 -28.34 6.49 -5.72
C VAL A 143 -28.91 5.25 -5.01
N HIS A 144 -28.56 4.06 -5.46
CA HIS A 144 -28.98 2.78 -4.85
C HIS A 144 -27.90 1.71 -4.95
N GLU A 145 -27.88 0.76 -4.00
CA GLU A 145 -26.94 -0.37 -4.03
C GLU A 145 -27.11 -1.24 -5.28
N ASP A 146 -28.35 -1.38 -5.79
CA ASP A 146 -28.60 -2.12 -7.04
C ASP A 146 -27.94 -1.44 -8.25
N VAL A 147 -27.84 -0.10 -8.25
CA VAL A 147 -27.11 0.64 -9.30
C VAL A 147 -25.64 0.26 -9.24
N ARG A 148 -25.05 0.28 -8.04
CA ARG A 148 -23.67 -0.16 -7.82
C ARG A 148 -23.45 -1.59 -8.30
N ALA A 149 -24.31 -2.53 -7.88
CA ALA A 149 -24.22 -3.95 -8.24
C ALA A 149 -24.35 -4.17 -9.76
N PHE A 150 -25.26 -3.45 -10.42
CA PHE A 150 -25.43 -3.50 -11.87
C PHE A 150 -24.22 -2.95 -12.63
N LEU A 151 -23.65 -1.83 -12.17
CA LEU A 151 -22.45 -1.23 -12.76
C LEU A 151 -21.21 -2.11 -12.55
N ALA A 152 -21.19 -2.91 -11.47
CA ALA A 152 -20.12 -3.88 -11.18
C ALA A 152 -20.22 -5.16 -12.02
N LEU A 153 -21.28 -5.36 -12.80
CA LEU A 153 -21.36 -6.49 -13.74
C LEU A 153 -20.22 -6.40 -14.75
N LYS A 154 -19.56 -7.55 -14.98
CA LYS A 154 -18.42 -7.66 -15.90
C LYS A 154 -18.70 -7.04 -17.28
N GLN A 155 -19.85 -7.33 -17.87
CA GLN A 155 -20.25 -6.81 -19.19
C GLN A 155 -20.36 -5.27 -19.20
N THR A 156 -20.94 -4.69 -18.14
CA THR A 156 -21.09 -3.24 -17.98
C THR A 156 -19.73 -2.58 -17.81
N THR A 157 -18.87 -3.17 -16.99
CA THR A 157 -17.50 -2.70 -16.76
C THR A 157 -16.67 -2.75 -18.04
N GLU A 158 -16.69 -3.88 -18.78
CA GLU A 158 -15.98 -4.03 -20.04
C GLU A 158 -16.44 -3.04 -21.11
N PHE A 159 -17.75 -2.74 -21.17
CA PHE A 159 -18.30 -1.73 -22.06
C PHE A 159 -17.81 -0.31 -21.70
N MET A 160 -17.87 0.07 -20.42
CA MET A 160 -17.38 1.38 -19.97
C MET A 160 -15.87 1.52 -20.21
N ASP A 161 -15.08 0.51 -19.83
CA ASP A 161 -13.64 0.50 -20.05
C ASP A 161 -13.29 0.53 -21.54
N GLY A 162 -14.04 -0.19 -22.37
CA GLY A 162 -13.91 -0.15 -23.84
C GLY A 162 -14.15 1.24 -24.40
N THR A 163 -15.16 1.95 -23.90
CA THR A 163 -15.46 3.33 -24.31
C THR A 163 -14.37 4.30 -23.84
N LEU A 164 -13.91 4.13 -22.61
CA LEU A 164 -12.90 4.99 -21.98
C LEU A 164 -11.49 4.81 -22.55
N LYS A 165 -11.21 3.75 -23.32
CA LYS A 165 -9.92 3.59 -24.03
C LYS A 165 -9.62 4.69 -25.05
N SER A 166 -10.66 5.35 -25.58
CA SER A 166 -10.51 6.53 -26.46
C SER A 166 -10.14 7.81 -25.69
N VAL A 167 -10.34 7.75 -24.37
CA VAL A 167 -9.90 8.62 -23.29
C VAL A 167 -8.41 8.98 -23.26
N GLN A 168 -7.97 10.20 -23.57
CA GLN A 168 -6.61 10.57 -23.17
C GLN A 168 -6.47 10.53 -21.63
N GLY A 169 -5.44 9.82 -21.16
CA GLY A 169 -5.16 9.60 -19.73
C GLY A 169 -5.96 8.45 -19.12
N THR A 170 -5.32 7.66 -18.27
CA THR A 170 -6.01 6.59 -17.54
C THR A 170 -6.90 7.16 -16.45
N LEU A 171 -7.90 6.37 -16.03
CA LEU A 171 -8.76 6.72 -14.90
C LEU A 171 -7.91 6.97 -13.65
N GLN A 172 -6.91 6.13 -13.41
CA GLN A 172 -6.04 6.18 -12.24
C GLN A 172 -5.20 7.44 -12.22
N THR A 173 -4.61 7.85 -13.35
CA THR A 173 -3.85 9.12 -13.42
C THR A 173 -4.76 10.33 -13.16
N ASN A 174 -5.99 10.32 -13.69
CA ASN A 174 -6.96 11.38 -13.40
C ASN A 174 -7.41 11.40 -11.93
N LEU A 175 -7.60 10.25 -11.31
CA LEU A 175 -7.90 10.15 -9.87
C LEU A 175 -6.76 10.69 -9.01
N LEU A 176 -5.52 10.33 -9.34
CA LEU A 176 -4.34 10.82 -8.65
C LEU A 176 -4.23 12.35 -8.77
N LYS A 177 -4.50 12.89 -9.96
CA LYS A 177 -4.59 14.34 -10.21
C LYS A 177 -5.64 15.00 -9.32
N CYS A 178 -6.88 14.50 -9.29
CA CYS A 178 -7.93 15.08 -8.46
C CYS A 178 -7.58 15.01 -6.96
N ALA A 179 -7.04 13.88 -6.50
CA ALA A 179 -6.63 13.72 -5.11
C ALA A 179 -5.49 14.68 -4.70
N LEU A 180 -4.53 14.93 -5.60
CA LEU A 180 -3.51 15.97 -5.43
C LEU A 180 -4.13 17.37 -5.29
N MET A 181 -5.11 17.71 -6.13
CA MET A 181 -5.77 19.02 -6.06
C MET A 181 -6.57 19.20 -4.75
N VAL A 182 -7.18 18.13 -4.25
CA VAL A 182 -7.80 18.12 -2.91
C VAL A 182 -6.74 18.33 -1.82
N LEU A 183 -5.58 17.67 -1.91
CA LEU A 183 -4.47 17.88 -0.97
C LEU A 183 -4.00 19.33 -0.96
N LYS A 184 -3.81 19.94 -2.13
CA LYS A 184 -3.44 21.38 -2.26
C LYS A 184 -4.48 22.32 -1.66
N SER A 185 -5.75 21.95 -1.77
CA SER A 185 -6.91 22.69 -1.27
C SER A 185 -7.17 22.47 0.24
N SER A 186 -6.40 21.59 0.89
CA SER A 186 -6.66 21.20 2.28
C SER A 186 -5.97 22.14 3.26
N ASN A 187 -6.67 22.46 4.36
CA ASN A 187 -6.07 23.24 5.46
C ASN A 187 -5.45 22.27 6.47
N LEU A 188 -4.17 21.93 6.28
CA LEU A 188 -3.45 20.92 7.06
C LEU A 188 -2.79 21.46 8.33
N SER A 189 -3.32 22.56 8.88
CA SER A 189 -2.66 23.33 9.93
C SER A 189 -2.73 22.70 11.32
N THR A 190 -3.56 21.69 11.56
CA THR A 190 -3.74 21.06 12.88
C THR A 190 -3.40 19.58 12.90
N ASP A 191 -2.95 19.07 14.06
CA ASP A 191 -2.61 17.66 14.26
C ASP A 191 -3.76 16.70 13.93
N ASP A 192 -5.01 17.11 14.21
CA ASP A 192 -6.19 16.30 13.90
C ASP A 192 -6.41 16.14 12.39
N THR A 193 -6.19 17.20 11.61
CA THR A 193 -6.30 17.15 10.15
C THR A 193 -5.23 16.28 9.49
N TRP A 194 -4.13 16.00 10.19
CA TRP A 194 -3.05 15.18 9.66
C TRP A 194 -3.46 13.71 9.49
N ASN A 195 -4.37 13.20 10.34
CA ASN A 195 -4.88 11.83 10.18
C ASN A 195 -5.73 11.70 8.91
N ASP A 196 -6.60 12.67 8.65
CA ASP A 196 -7.43 12.72 7.45
C ASP A 196 -6.55 12.89 6.19
N THR A 197 -5.51 13.74 6.28
CA THR A 197 -4.49 13.90 5.24
C THR A 197 -3.85 12.57 4.89
N TRP A 198 -3.46 11.79 5.90
CA TRP A 198 -2.82 10.50 5.67
C TRP A 198 -3.74 9.51 4.96
N MET A 199 -5.06 9.60 5.11
CA MET A 199 -5.98 8.80 4.30
C MET A 199 -5.90 9.17 2.83
N TYR A 200 -5.85 10.47 2.50
CA TYR A 200 -5.67 10.93 1.13
C TYR A 200 -4.31 10.54 0.56
N VAL A 201 -3.22 10.68 1.31
CA VAL A 201 -1.89 10.25 0.86
C VAL A 201 -1.87 8.74 0.60
N THR A 202 -2.45 7.97 1.51
CA THR A 202 -2.61 6.51 1.39
C THR A 202 -3.35 6.16 0.10
N ALA A 203 -4.48 6.82 -0.18
CA ALA A 203 -5.24 6.63 -1.41
C ALA A 203 -4.42 7.04 -2.65
N CYS A 204 -3.74 8.19 -2.62
CA CYS A 204 -2.88 8.67 -3.71
C CYS A 204 -1.80 7.64 -4.05
N MET A 205 -1.11 7.09 -3.05
CA MET A 205 -0.06 6.11 -3.29
C MET A 205 -0.59 4.78 -3.84
N ALA A 206 -1.77 4.34 -3.38
CA ALA A 206 -2.42 3.15 -3.91
C ALA A 206 -2.84 3.35 -5.39
N ILE A 207 -3.42 4.51 -5.71
CA ILE A 207 -3.80 4.88 -7.09
C ILE A 207 -2.55 5.00 -7.96
N ALA A 208 -1.51 5.68 -7.49
CA ALA A 208 -0.26 5.87 -8.22
C ALA A 208 0.42 4.55 -8.57
N ARG A 209 0.38 3.55 -7.68
CA ARG A 209 0.92 2.22 -7.95
C ARG A 209 0.21 1.52 -9.12
N SER A 210 -1.10 1.74 -9.26
CA SER A 210 -1.85 1.24 -10.41
C SER A 210 -1.57 2.08 -11.66
N ALA A 211 -1.50 3.41 -11.51
CA ALA A 211 -1.31 4.35 -12.61
C ALA A 211 0.08 4.27 -13.27
N GLU A 212 1.14 4.00 -12.50
CA GLU A 212 2.51 4.01 -13.02
C GLU A 212 2.80 2.89 -14.04
N ALA A 213 1.96 1.84 -14.07
CA ALA A 213 2.07 0.77 -15.05
C ALA A 213 1.64 1.24 -16.46
N ASP A 214 0.69 2.17 -16.52
CA ASP A 214 0.11 2.66 -17.77
C ASP A 214 0.72 4.00 -18.20
N ASP A 215 0.97 4.90 -17.25
CA ASP A 215 1.53 6.24 -17.51
C ASP A 215 2.57 6.62 -16.43
N PRO A 216 3.79 6.07 -16.51
CA PRO A 216 4.82 6.29 -15.51
C PRO A 216 5.29 7.74 -15.45
N THR A 217 5.38 8.44 -16.58
CA THR A 217 5.88 9.82 -16.64
C THR A 217 4.91 10.81 -16.03
N THR A 218 3.61 10.71 -16.35
CA THR A 218 2.62 11.61 -15.73
C THR A 218 2.45 11.30 -14.24
N THR A 219 2.47 10.02 -13.88
CA THR A 219 2.39 9.59 -12.48
C THR A 219 3.58 10.09 -11.67
N GLU A 220 4.81 10.05 -12.21
CA GLU A 220 5.99 10.63 -11.58
C GLU A 220 5.79 12.13 -11.29
N ARG A 221 5.37 12.91 -12.28
CA ARG A 221 5.15 14.36 -12.12
C ARG A 221 4.10 14.68 -11.05
N LEU A 222 3.02 13.90 -10.98
CA LEU A 222 2.00 14.06 -9.94
C LEU A 222 2.54 13.71 -8.55
N LEU A 223 3.36 12.68 -8.44
CA LEU A 223 3.97 12.27 -7.18
C LEU A 223 5.00 13.28 -6.67
N GLU A 224 5.83 13.85 -7.56
CA GLU A 224 6.74 14.94 -7.22
C GLU A 224 5.97 16.17 -6.70
N GLU A 225 4.87 16.51 -7.38
CA GLU A 225 4.05 17.63 -6.99
C GLU A 225 3.33 17.38 -5.66
N MET A 226 2.87 16.15 -5.42
CA MET A 226 2.31 15.73 -4.13
C MET A 226 3.34 15.85 -3.00
N ASP A 227 4.56 15.37 -3.23
CA ASP A 227 5.65 15.46 -2.27
C ASP A 227 5.99 16.92 -1.93
N ARG A 228 6.03 17.78 -2.95
CA ARG A 228 6.22 19.23 -2.80
C ARG A 228 5.09 19.87 -1.99
N THR A 229 3.83 19.57 -2.31
CA THR A 229 2.64 20.08 -1.61
C THR A 229 2.65 19.68 -0.14
N LEU A 230 2.88 18.39 0.17
CA LEU A 230 2.90 17.91 1.55
C LEU A 230 4.10 18.46 2.32
N THR A 231 5.26 18.61 1.67
CA THR A 231 6.41 19.29 2.26
C THR A 231 6.09 20.74 2.61
N MET A 232 5.40 21.49 1.75
CA MET A 232 4.99 22.87 2.07
C MET A 232 4.06 22.94 3.28
N HIS A 233 3.06 22.05 3.35
CA HIS A 233 2.17 21.98 4.52
C HIS A 233 2.92 21.57 5.79
N HIS A 234 3.88 20.67 5.68
CA HIS A 234 4.59 20.10 6.83
C HIS A 234 5.73 20.98 7.35
N LEU A 235 6.47 21.68 6.48
CA LEU A 235 7.56 22.58 6.86
C LEU A 235 7.08 23.72 7.76
N ALA A 236 5.80 24.09 7.68
CA ALA A 236 5.20 25.02 8.63
C ALA A 236 5.19 24.50 10.08
N GLN A 237 5.41 23.20 10.29
CA GLN A 237 5.23 22.51 11.58
C GLN A 237 6.48 21.74 12.05
N SER A 238 7.40 21.36 11.16
CA SER A 238 8.53 20.48 11.49
C SER A 238 9.72 20.67 10.53
N SER A 239 10.91 20.30 11.01
CA SER A 239 12.16 20.28 10.21
C SER A 239 12.43 18.95 9.51
N PHE A 240 11.64 17.92 9.77
CA PHE A 240 11.76 16.61 9.13
C PHE A 240 10.93 16.53 7.85
N HIS A 241 11.20 15.54 7.00
CA HIS A 241 10.35 15.26 5.85
C HIS A 241 8.96 14.77 6.32
N TRP A 242 7.89 15.13 5.61
CA TRP A 242 6.52 14.82 6.05
C TRP A 242 6.23 13.32 6.18
N THR A 243 6.93 12.48 5.41
CA THR A 243 6.85 11.01 5.48
C THR A 243 7.32 10.47 6.84
N ALA A 244 8.08 11.25 7.62
CA ALA A 244 8.47 10.90 8.98
C ALA A 244 7.30 11.00 9.97
N ARG A 245 6.28 11.82 9.68
CA ARG A 245 5.11 12.04 10.52
C ARG A 245 4.03 11.00 10.26
N TYR A 246 4.43 9.74 10.20
CA TYR A 246 3.49 8.64 10.12
C TYR A 246 2.65 8.57 11.41
N PRO A 247 1.34 8.24 11.39
CA PRO A 247 0.48 8.30 12.57
C PRO A 247 0.87 7.22 13.58
N ALA A 248 1.82 7.60 14.44
CA ALA A 248 2.49 6.78 15.44
C ALA A 248 1.49 6.04 16.33
N ALA A 249 0.43 6.72 16.76
CA ALA A 249 -0.56 6.21 17.72
C ALA A 249 -1.34 4.99 17.19
N ARG A 250 -1.50 4.88 15.86
CA ARG A 250 -2.24 3.78 15.25
C ARG A 250 -1.36 2.59 14.86
N TRP A 251 -0.05 2.83 14.65
CA TRP A 251 0.86 1.78 14.17
C TRP A 251 2.25 1.85 14.82
N PRO A 252 2.40 1.28 16.04
CA PRO A 252 3.67 1.28 16.78
C PRO A 252 4.83 0.61 16.03
N SER A 253 4.54 -0.23 15.03
CA SER A 253 5.56 -0.90 14.22
C SER A 253 6.29 0.03 13.25
N CYS A 254 5.67 1.17 12.89
CA CYS A 254 6.16 2.10 11.88
C CYS A 254 7.00 3.25 12.47
N GLN A 255 7.05 3.40 13.79
CA GLN A 255 7.84 4.43 14.49
C GLN A 255 9.35 4.13 14.55
N LYS A 256 9.83 3.12 13.83
CA LYS A 256 11.16 2.52 14.06
C LYS A 256 12.31 3.20 13.35
N ASP A 257 12.01 4.20 12.53
CA ASP A 257 13.00 4.86 11.71
C ASP A 257 13.30 6.27 12.22
N ASP A 258 14.57 6.67 12.14
CA ASP A 258 14.96 8.04 12.47
C ASP A 258 14.25 8.99 11.49
N PRO A 259 13.42 9.94 11.99
CA PRO A 259 12.69 10.88 11.15
C PRO A 259 13.60 11.71 10.23
N ARG A 260 14.89 11.87 10.57
CA ARG A 260 15.90 12.55 9.74
C ARG A 260 16.21 11.82 8.44
N THR A 261 15.93 10.53 8.38
CA THR A 261 16.32 9.63 7.30
C THR A 261 15.17 9.33 6.35
N SER A 262 14.03 9.99 6.58
CA SER A 262 12.83 9.85 5.78
C SER A 262 12.96 10.72 4.53
N SER A 263 12.79 10.10 3.36
CA SER A 263 12.69 10.77 2.08
C SER A 263 11.51 10.20 1.31
N PHE A 264 10.98 10.99 0.37
CA PHE A 264 9.91 10.51 -0.48
C PHE A 264 10.33 9.30 -1.33
N LEU A 265 11.59 9.24 -1.80
CA LEU A 265 12.10 8.08 -2.53
C LEU A 265 12.05 6.80 -1.69
N ARG A 266 12.45 6.88 -0.42
CA ARG A 266 12.34 5.74 0.50
C ARG A 266 10.88 5.32 0.69
N PHE A 267 9.99 6.29 0.88
CA PHE A 267 8.56 6.03 1.03
C PHE A 267 7.96 5.37 -0.23
N ALA A 268 8.35 5.83 -1.43
CA ALA A 268 7.96 5.24 -2.71
C ALA A 268 8.45 3.78 -2.86
N ILE A 269 9.68 3.48 -2.42
CA ILE A 269 10.22 2.11 -2.36
C ILE A 269 9.37 1.24 -1.44
N GLU A 270 9.07 1.74 -0.26
CA GLU A 270 8.25 1.03 0.73
C GLU A 270 6.81 0.83 0.24
N LEU A 271 6.33 1.53 -0.77
CA LEU A 271 4.99 1.31 -1.35
C LEU A 271 5.02 0.57 -2.69
N GLY A 272 6.21 0.27 -3.19
CA GLY A 272 6.40 -0.51 -4.40
C GLY A 272 6.09 0.27 -5.68
N LEU A 273 6.37 1.58 -5.70
CA LEU A 273 6.31 2.44 -6.89
C LEU A 273 7.56 2.27 -7.74
N PHE A 274 7.62 1.21 -8.53
CA PHE A 274 8.82 0.78 -9.22
C PHE A 274 9.28 1.77 -10.28
N HIS A 275 8.36 2.31 -11.08
CA HIS A 275 8.72 3.21 -12.17
C HIS A 275 9.21 4.55 -11.63
N TYR A 276 8.57 5.06 -10.58
CA TYR A 276 9.05 6.25 -9.87
C TYR A 276 10.48 6.04 -9.34
N VAL A 277 10.72 4.94 -8.63
CA VAL A 277 12.04 4.61 -8.06
C VAL A 277 13.10 4.49 -9.16
N LYS A 278 12.77 3.80 -10.26
CA LYS A 278 13.65 3.68 -11.41
C LYS A 278 14.01 5.04 -11.99
N SER A 279 13.04 5.92 -12.20
CA SER A 279 13.29 7.27 -12.72
C SER A 279 14.25 8.06 -11.82
N LYS A 280 14.06 7.99 -10.50
CA LYS A 280 14.96 8.68 -9.55
C LYS A 280 16.37 8.09 -9.50
N LEU A 281 16.50 6.78 -9.62
CA LEU A 281 17.82 6.14 -9.74
C LEU A 281 18.49 6.49 -11.07
N ASP A 282 17.74 6.52 -12.18
CA ASP A 282 18.27 6.93 -13.49
C ASP A 282 18.74 8.41 -13.47
N GLN A 283 18.01 9.30 -12.80
CA GLN A 283 18.35 10.73 -12.68
C GLN A 283 19.57 11.00 -11.79
N HIS A 284 19.67 10.33 -10.64
CA HIS A 284 20.68 10.64 -9.61
C HIS A 284 21.80 9.59 -9.50
N GLY A 285 21.68 8.47 -10.21
CA GLY A 285 22.65 7.37 -10.16
C GLY A 285 22.87 6.84 -8.75
N ARG A 286 24.13 6.54 -8.42
CA ARG A 286 24.54 6.03 -7.11
C ARG A 286 24.31 7.04 -5.97
N ALA A 287 24.27 8.34 -6.26
CA ALA A 287 24.04 9.36 -5.24
C ALA A 287 22.65 9.24 -4.60
N ALA A 288 21.64 8.72 -5.32
CA ALA A 288 20.33 8.42 -4.73
C ALA A 288 20.39 7.32 -3.65
N LEU A 289 21.42 6.47 -3.65
CA LEU A 289 21.60 5.42 -2.65
C LEU A 289 22.28 5.92 -1.38
N GLU A 290 22.85 7.13 -1.40
CA GLU A 290 23.54 7.70 -0.24
C GLU A 290 22.52 8.12 0.81
N ASN A 291 22.49 7.39 1.92
CA ASN A 291 21.74 7.75 3.12
C ASN A 291 22.67 7.61 4.33
N PRO A 292 23.54 8.60 4.60
CA PRO A 292 24.62 8.47 5.57
C PRO A 292 24.11 8.23 6.99
N ASP A 293 22.90 8.71 7.30
CA ASP A 293 22.37 8.74 8.66
C ASP A 293 21.33 7.66 8.92
N GLY A 294 21.01 6.78 7.95
CA GLY A 294 19.77 6.02 7.99
C GLY A 294 19.76 4.60 7.49
N ARG A 295 18.54 4.07 7.45
CA ARG A 295 18.24 2.80 6.80
C ARG A 295 18.54 2.91 5.31
N SER A 296 19.27 1.96 4.75
CA SER A 296 19.50 1.95 3.30
C SER A 296 18.19 1.75 2.54
N LEU A 297 18.11 2.30 1.33
CA LEU A 297 16.95 2.09 0.45
C LEU A 297 16.70 0.61 0.17
N LEU A 298 17.77 -0.19 0.08
CA LEU A 298 17.68 -1.64 -0.07
C LEU A 298 17.06 -2.33 1.15
N SER A 299 17.36 -1.85 2.35
CA SER A 299 16.77 -2.34 3.59
C SER A 299 15.28 -1.98 3.68
N SER A 300 14.88 -0.78 3.24
CA SER A 300 13.47 -0.41 3.07
C SER A 300 12.73 -1.30 2.06
N ALA A 301 13.35 -1.64 0.92
CA ALA A 301 12.78 -2.54 -0.08
C ALA A 301 12.60 -3.99 0.41
N CYS A 302 13.46 -4.43 1.34
CA CYS A 302 13.40 -5.77 1.94
C CYS A 302 12.47 -5.84 3.16
N GLY A 303 12.14 -4.68 3.74
CA GLY A 303 11.35 -4.55 4.94
C GLY A 303 9.86 -4.82 4.73
N LYS A 304 9.16 -5.02 5.84
CA LYS A 304 7.70 -4.92 5.84
C LYS A 304 7.36 -3.43 5.72
N PRO A 305 6.59 -3.02 4.71
CA PRO A 305 6.24 -1.62 4.54
C PRO A 305 5.32 -1.16 5.67
N PRO A 306 5.36 0.13 6.02
CA PRO A 306 4.50 0.68 7.08
C PRO A 306 3.01 0.50 6.76
N LEU A 307 2.68 0.50 5.46
CA LEU A 307 1.33 0.35 4.92
C LEU A 307 1.06 -1.06 4.35
N SER A 308 1.70 -2.11 4.89
CA SER A 308 1.52 -3.49 4.39
C SER A 308 0.08 -4.01 4.43
N TRP A 309 -0.79 -3.34 5.18
CA TRP A 309 -2.21 -3.68 5.30
C TRP A 309 -3.04 -3.03 4.18
N LEU A 310 -2.58 -1.87 3.67
CA LEU A 310 -3.19 -1.16 2.56
C LEU A 310 -2.78 -1.79 1.23
N VAL A 311 -1.48 -1.98 1.06
CA VAL A 311 -0.92 -2.45 -0.19
C VAL A 311 -0.53 -3.91 -0.02
N LYS A 312 -1.13 -4.78 -0.83
CA LYS A 312 -0.69 -6.19 -0.97
C LYS A 312 0.54 -6.25 -1.86
N ASP A 313 1.34 -7.30 -1.74
CA ASP A 313 2.45 -7.58 -2.68
C ASP A 313 3.47 -6.45 -2.75
N VAL A 314 3.86 -5.92 -1.58
CA VAL A 314 4.76 -4.76 -1.51
C VAL A 314 6.23 -5.13 -1.56
N VAL A 315 6.56 -6.35 -1.14
CA VAL A 315 7.91 -6.87 -1.36
C VAL A 315 8.03 -7.15 -2.86
N GLN A 316 8.78 -6.30 -3.56
CA GLN A 316 8.94 -6.39 -5.00
C GLN A 316 10.39 -6.76 -5.31
N ALA A 317 10.61 -8.01 -5.73
CA ALA A 317 11.94 -8.50 -6.11
C ALA A 317 12.56 -7.64 -7.22
N ARG A 318 11.74 -7.09 -8.13
CA ARG A 318 12.18 -6.14 -9.16
C ARG A 318 12.84 -4.88 -8.57
N THR A 319 12.30 -4.30 -7.50
CA THR A 319 12.85 -3.10 -6.87
C THR A 319 14.16 -3.41 -6.15
N VAL A 320 14.23 -4.57 -5.46
CA VAL A 320 15.47 -5.05 -4.83
C VAL A 320 16.56 -5.28 -5.88
N LYS A 321 16.23 -5.97 -6.98
CA LYS A 321 17.15 -6.17 -8.11
C LYS A 321 17.65 -4.85 -8.65
N LEU A 322 16.75 -3.90 -8.91
CA LEU A 322 17.08 -2.57 -9.40
C LEU A 322 18.06 -1.85 -8.47
N LEU A 323 17.81 -1.83 -7.17
CA LEU A 323 18.70 -1.20 -6.20
C LEU A 323 20.08 -1.87 -6.17
N LEU A 324 20.15 -3.20 -6.25
CA LEU A 324 21.40 -3.96 -6.33
C LEU A 324 22.16 -3.67 -7.64
N ASP A 325 21.45 -3.58 -8.77
CA ASP A 325 22.02 -3.24 -10.08
C ASP A 325 22.65 -1.83 -10.07
N PHE A 326 22.11 -0.89 -9.27
CA PHE A 326 22.68 0.45 -9.03
C PHE A 326 23.80 0.47 -7.97
N GLY A 327 24.18 -0.68 -7.41
CA GLY A 327 25.28 -0.82 -6.47
C GLY A 327 24.92 -0.64 -4.99
N ALA A 328 23.65 -0.86 -4.62
CA ALA A 328 23.26 -0.88 -3.21
C ALA A 328 23.96 -2.04 -2.46
N ASP A 329 24.50 -1.75 -1.28
CA ASP A 329 25.20 -2.74 -0.47
C ASP A 329 24.21 -3.60 0.34
N PRO A 330 24.13 -4.94 0.09
CA PRO A 330 23.25 -5.84 0.84
C PRO A 330 23.66 -6.02 2.30
N ASN A 331 24.87 -5.59 2.67
CA ASN A 331 25.43 -5.65 4.01
C ASN A 331 25.45 -4.30 4.72
N HIS A 332 24.85 -3.26 4.12
CA HIS A 332 24.82 -1.93 4.70
C HIS A 332 24.21 -1.99 6.11
N LYS A 333 24.99 -1.52 7.08
CA LYS A 333 24.57 -1.35 8.47
C LYS A 333 24.38 0.14 8.72
N PRO A 334 23.17 0.59 9.06
CA PRO A 334 22.97 1.95 9.52
C PRO A 334 23.91 2.28 10.68
N PRO A 335 24.33 3.54 10.84
CA PRO A 335 25.15 3.95 11.97
C PRO A 335 24.49 3.51 13.29
N ASP A 336 25.28 2.98 14.24
CA ASP A 336 24.78 2.76 15.60
C ASP A 336 24.66 4.13 16.27
N HIS A 337 23.48 4.74 16.19
CA HIS A 337 23.15 6.05 16.80
C HIS A 337 23.18 6.06 18.34
N GLY A 338 23.88 5.10 18.96
CA GLY A 338 24.19 5.06 20.38
C GLY A 338 23.01 4.80 21.32
N LYS A 339 23.27 4.90 22.63
CA LYS A 339 22.30 4.64 23.71
C LYS A 339 21.08 5.58 23.68
N ALA A 340 21.21 6.77 23.09
CA ALA A 340 20.14 7.77 23.02
C ALA A 340 18.99 7.34 22.10
N HIS A 341 19.29 6.80 20.91
CA HIS A 341 18.29 6.20 20.03
C HIS A 341 17.62 5.01 20.75
N ARG A 342 18.42 4.19 21.43
CA ARG A 342 17.95 3.05 22.25
C ARG A 342 17.00 3.45 23.38
N ALA A 343 17.05 4.69 23.89
CA ALA A 343 16.19 5.18 24.98
C ALA A 343 14.80 5.59 24.48
N VAL A 344 14.71 6.20 23.30
CA VAL A 344 13.42 6.54 22.65
C VAL A 344 12.63 5.26 22.33
N TYR A 345 13.30 4.18 21.91
CA TYR A 345 12.67 2.87 21.70
C TYR A 345 12.37 2.08 22.99
N GLN A 346 12.96 2.46 24.13
CA GLN A 346 12.77 1.74 25.39
C GLN A 346 11.44 2.07 26.09
N GLY A 347 10.80 3.20 25.76
CA GLY A 347 9.50 3.59 26.33
C GLY A 347 8.30 2.82 25.78
N THR A 348 8.39 2.31 24.55
CA THR A 348 7.30 1.61 23.84
C THR A 348 7.64 0.14 23.59
N PHE A 349 7.42 -0.68 24.62
CA PHE A 349 7.28 -2.16 24.65
C PHE A 349 8.23 -3.11 23.87
N HIS A 350 9.18 -2.66 23.04
CA HIS A 350 9.97 -3.58 22.21
C HIS A 350 11.46 -3.16 22.13
N ARG A 351 12.34 -3.95 22.75
CA ARG A 351 13.77 -3.94 22.39
C ARG A 351 13.91 -4.57 21.01
N VAL A 352 13.84 -3.73 19.97
CA VAL A 352 14.26 -4.14 18.64
C VAL A 352 15.78 -4.33 18.68
N PRO A 353 16.33 -5.39 18.05
CA PRO A 353 17.76 -5.48 17.78
C PRO A 353 18.26 -4.19 17.12
N GLY A 354 19.56 -3.93 17.18
CA GLY A 354 20.16 -2.79 16.50
C GLY A 354 19.82 -2.71 15.00
N PRO A 355 20.29 -1.66 14.32
CA PRO A 355 19.99 -1.44 12.91
C PRO A 355 20.19 -2.72 12.08
N LEU A 356 19.15 -3.11 11.35
CA LEU A 356 19.12 -4.35 10.58
C LEU A 356 19.74 -4.14 9.20
N THR A 357 20.49 -5.12 8.73
CA THR A 357 20.88 -5.17 7.30
C THR A 357 19.68 -5.52 6.42
N PRO A 358 19.74 -5.21 5.12
CA PRO A 358 18.74 -5.66 4.15
C PRO A 358 18.43 -7.17 4.22
N TRP A 359 19.45 -8.01 4.41
CA TRP A 359 19.29 -9.45 4.61
C TRP A 359 18.44 -9.79 5.85
N GLN A 360 18.73 -9.17 6.99
CA GLN A 360 17.97 -9.38 8.21
C GLN A 360 16.53 -8.87 8.09
N ASP A 361 16.32 -7.76 7.38
CA ASP A 361 14.99 -7.26 7.09
C ASP A 361 14.19 -8.21 6.21
N ALA A 362 14.77 -8.74 5.13
CA ALA A 362 14.12 -9.73 4.29
C ALA A 362 13.71 -10.97 5.11
N LEU A 363 14.60 -11.47 5.99
CA LEU A 363 14.28 -12.62 6.86
C LEU A 363 13.20 -12.30 7.90
N ASN A 364 13.20 -11.08 8.46
CA ASN A 364 12.15 -10.65 9.39
C ASN A 364 10.80 -10.50 8.67
N THR A 365 10.81 -9.98 7.45
CA THR A 365 9.64 -9.94 6.58
C THR A 365 9.15 -11.36 6.30
N ALA A 366 10.05 -12.29 5.96
CA ALA A 366 9.74 -13.71 5.74
C ALA A 366 9.12 -14.41 6.94
N ARG A 367 9.57 -14.06 8.14
CA ARG A 367 8.98 -14.58 9.38
C ARG A 367 7.56 -14.10 9.61
N THR A 368 7.33 -12.80 9.43
CA THR A 368 6.02 -12.18 9.66
C THR A 368 5.04 -12.41 8.52
N SER A 369 5.52 -12.91 7.39
CA SER A 369 4.74 -13.17 6.16
C SER A 369 4.05 -14.52 6.14
N GLY A 370 4.13 -15.33 7.19
CA GLY A 370 3.62 -16.71 7.19
C GLY A 370 2.10 -16.91 6.99
N ASN A 371 1.33 -15.85 6.75
CA ASN A 371 -0.12 -15.83 6.46
C ASN A 371 -0.48 -15.06 5.17
N LYS A 372 0.51 -14.76 4.32
CA LYS A 372 0.36 -13.89 3.15
C LYS A 372 -0.14 -14.60 1.89
N ALA A 373 -0.37 -13.85 0.81
CA ALA A 373 -0.70 -14.45 -0.49
C ALA A 373 0.52 -15.20 -1.08
N ALA A 374 0.27 -16.17 -1.96
CA ALA A 374 1.33 -16.97 -2.59
C ALA A 374 2.35 -16.09 -3.32
N THR A 375 1.85 -15.08 -4.03
CA THR A 375 2.64 -14.10 -4.76
C THR A 375 3.65 -13.38 -3.87
N GLU A 376 3.25 -12.95 -2.67
CA GLU A 376 4.15 -12.29 -1.71
C GLU A 376 5.27 -13.21 -1.25
N MET A 377 4.96 -14.49 -1.04
CA MET A 377 5.94 -15.50 -0.65
C MET A 377 6.94 -15.75 -1.77
N MET A 378 6.48 -15.89 -3.02
CA MET A 378 7.35 -16.02 -4.19
C MET A 378 8.27 -14.81 -4.34
N GLN A 379 7.73 -13.58 -4.30
CA GLN A 379 8.52 -12.35 -4.39
C GLN A 379 9.59 -12.28 -3.30
N LEU A 380 9.24 -12.64 -2.07
CA LEU A 380 10.17 -12.63 -0.96
C LEU A 380 11.29 -13.67 -1.12
N GLY A 381 10.96 -14.85 -1.64
CA GLY A 381 11.98 -15.84 -1.94
C GLY A 381 12.92 -15.37 -3.05
N GLU A 382 12.41 -14.69 -4.08
CA GLU A 382 13.24 -14.03 -5.10
C GLU A 382 14.12 -12.92 -4.50
N VAL A 383 13.60 -12.10 -3.58
CA VAL A 383 14.40 -11.11 -2.83
C VAL A 383 15.57 -11.78 -2.10
N LEU A 384 15.32 -12.89 -1.40
CA LEU A 384 16.38 -13.63 -0.71
C LEU A 384 17.44 -14.17 -1.69
N LYS A 385 17.04 -14.68 -2.87
CA LYS A 385 18.00 -15.11 -3.90
C LYS A 385 18.87 -13.96 -4.36
N LEU A 386 18.27 -12.82 -4.69
CA LEU A 386 18.98 -11.63 -5.16
C LEU A 386 20.02 -11.16 -4.13
N LEU A 387 19.65 -11.13 -2.85
CA LEU A 387 20.58 -10.76 -1.78
C LEU A 387 21.74 -11.76 -1.64
N ILE A 388 21.49 -13.07 -1.72
CA ILE A 388 22.56 -14.09 -1.69
C ILE A 388 23.51 -13.94 -2.89
N LEU A 389 22.95 -13.71 -4.08
CA LEU A 389 23.72 -13.49 -5.30
C LEU A 389 24.58 -12.23 -5.20
N ALA A 390 24.08 -11.18 -4.53
CA ALA A 390 24.80 -9.96 -4.22
C ALA A 390 25.81 -10.08 -3.06
N ASN A 391 26.08 -11.30 -2.56
CA ASN A 391 26.97 -11.58 -1.44
C ASN A 391 26.53 -10.96 -0.10
N ALA A 392 25.23 -10.98 0.19
CA ALA A 392 24.75 -10.77 1.56
C ALA A 392 25.49 -11.68 2.56
N ASP A 393 25.77 -11.15 3.74
CA ASP A 393 26.39 -11.85 4.86
C ASP A 393 25.34 -12.73 5.54
N ILE A 394 25.18 -13.93 4.98
CA ILE A 394 24.21 -14.93 5.43
C ILE A 394 24.53 -15.51 6.82
N ASP A 395 25.76 -15.34 7.29
CA ASP A 395 26.21 -15.81 8.62
C ASP A 395 25.80 -14.85 9.72
N MET A 396 25.38 -13.64 9.36
CA MET A 396 24.94 -12.66 10.32
C MET A 396 23.63 -13.12 10.95
N PHE A 397 23.71 -13.52 12.23
CA PHE A 397 22.58 -14.05 12.99
C PHE A 397 21.39 -13.08 12.95
N VAL A 398 20.20 -13.62 12.71
CA VAL A 398 18.96 -12.93 13.05
C VAL A 398 18.76 -13.15 14.54
N GLN A 399 18.65 -12.07 15.31
CA GLN A 399 18.27 -12.16 16.70
C GLN A 399 16.76 -12.39 16.78
N TRP A 400 16.30 -13.55 17.26
CA TRP A 400 14.86 -13.81 17.37
C TRP A 400 14.37 -13.31 18.72
N ASN A 401 13.33 -12.48 18.67
CA ASN A 401 12.50 -12.23 19.84
C ASN A 401 11.29 -13.18 19.77
N HIS A 402 11.31 -14.25 20.58
CA HIS A 402 10.11 -15.03 20.82
C HIS A 402 9.17 -14.22 21.72
N TYR A 403 8.00 -13.86 21.19
CA TYR A 403 6.86 -13.55 22.03
C TYR A 403 6.17 -14.88 22.32
N LEU A 404 6.22 -15.34 23.58
CA LEU A 404 5.15 -16.19 24.07
C LEU A 404 3.90 -15.30 24.09
N TYR A 405 2.95 -15.58 23.22
CA TYR A 405 1.64 -14.92 23.14
C TYR A 405 0.93 -15.02 24.51
N GLY A 406 1.18 -14.03 25.38
CA GLY A 406 0.54 -13.93 26.70
C GLY A 406 -0.59 -12.91 26.76
N SER A 407 -0.84 -12.15 25.69
CA SER A 407 -1.75 -10.98 25.73
C SER A 407 -3.12 -11.20 25.08
N LEU A 408 -3.38 -12.32 24.41
CA LEU A 408 -4.72 -12.61 23.84
C LEU A 408 -5.64 -13.35 24.81
N TYR A 409 -5.11 -13.91 25.90
CA TYR A 409 -5.92 -14.44 26.99
C TYR A 409 -5.85 -13.48 28.17
N GLY A 410 -6.62 -12.41 28.05
CA GLY A 410 -7.01 -11.60 29.19
C GLY A 410 -7.80 -12.46 30.16
N ARG A 411 -7.11 -13.10 31.11
CA ARG A 411 -7.59 -13.42 32.47
C ARG A 411 -6.43 -13.99 33.30
N HIS A 412 -5.94 -13.13 34.20
CA HIS A 412 -5.25 -13.48 35.45
C HIS A 412 -4.03 -14.41 35.37
N ARG A 413 -2.94 -13.99 34.72
CA ARG A 413 -1.60 -14.39 35.18
C ARG A 413 -0.72 -13.17 35.38
N SER A 414 -0.12 -13.13 36.57
CA SER A 414 0.78 -12.10 37.08
C SER A 414 1.78 -11.61 36.01
N PRO A 415 2.05 -10.29 35.92
CA PRO A 415 3.07 -9.69 35.04
C PRO A 415 4.49 -10.29 35.18
N ARG A 416 4.75 -11.12 36.20
CA ARG A 416 6.05 -11.75 36.47
C ARG A 416 6.35 -13.01 35.64
N CYS A 417 5.45 -13.49 34.77
CA CYS A 417 5.64 -14.76 34.03
C CYS A 417 5.92 -14.61 32.52
N LEU A 418 6.38 -13.46 32.03
CA LEU A 418 6.92 -13.35 30.66
C LEU A 418 8.41 -13.76 30.66
N LEU A 419 8.68 -15.07 30.59
CA LEU A 419 10.02 -15.56 30.25
C LEU A 419 10.31 -15.19 28.79
N ARG A 420 11.28 -14.29 28.58
CA ARG A 420 11.80 -13.92 27.25
C ARG A 420 12.94 -14.88 26.91
N SER A 421 12.76 -15.77 25.94
CA SER A 421 13.89 -16.43 25.29
C SER A 421 14.28 -15.63 24.04
N ILE A 422 15.53 -15.15 24.00
CA ILE A 422 16.16 -14.71 22.76
C ILE A 422 16.80 -15.97 22.20
N GLU A 423 16.15 -16.61 21.22
CA GLU A 423 16.79 -17.68 20.47
C GLU A 423 17.49 -17.04 19.26
N MET A 424 18.80 -17.23 19.10
CA MET A 424 19.40 -16.99 17.80
C MET A 424 19.15 -18.24 16.98
N ARG A 425 18.37 -18.13 15.90
CA ARG A 425 18.31 -19.21 14.92
C ARG A 425 19.04 -18.82 13.64
N PRO A 426 19.77 -19.76 13.02
CA PRO A 426 20.34 -19.55 11.70
C PRO A 426 19.27 -19.13 10.69
N ALA A 427 19.64 -18.29 9.72
CA ALA A 427 18.74 -17.82 8.65
C ALA A 427 18.00 -18.96 7.94
N TYR A 428 18.66 -20.11 7.79
CA TYR A 428 18.05 -21.31 7.23
C TYR A 428 16.84 -21.82 7.99
N ASP A 429 16.85 -21.82 9.33
CA ASP A 429 15.71 -22.33 10.07
C ASP A 429 14.49 -21.44 9.78
N GLN A 430 14.70 -20.14 9.57
CA GLN A 430 13.65 -19.23 9.12
C GLN A 430 13.19 -19.56 7.69
N ILE A 431 14.11 -19.78 6.77
CA ILE A 431 13.79 -20.13 5.37
C ILE A 431 13.06 -21.48 5.31
N GLU A 432 13.51 -22.47 6.06
CA GLU A 432 12.84 -23.77 6.20
C GLU A 432 11.44 -23.59 6.79
N ILE A 433 11.28 -22.79 7.84
CA ILE A 433 9.97 -22.53 8.46
C ILE A 433 9.02 -21.78 7.51
N THR A 434 9.54 -20.78 6.80
CA THR A 434 8.74 -19.91 5.92
C THR A 434 8.34 -20.63 4.64
N PHE A 435 9.29 -21.30 3.96
CA PHE A 435 9.06 -21.87 2.64
C PHE A 435 8.80 -23.37 2.66
N VAL A 436 9.46 -24.14 3.53
CA VAL A 436 9.44 -25.61 3.45
C VAL A 436 8.40 -26.22 4.38
N LYS A 437 8.18 -25.65 5.57
CA LYS A 437 7.25 -26.16 6.60
C LYS A 437 5.85 -25.56 6.52
N LEU A 438 5.44 -25.07 5.34
CA LEU A 438 4.08 -24.54 5.12
C LEU A 438 2.99 -25.56 5.52
N GLU A 439 3.28 -26.86 5.37
CA GLU A 439 2.34 -27.94 5.65
C GLU A 439 2.41 -28.52 7.06
N SER A 440 3.54 -28.45 7.75
CA SER A 440 3.72 -29.10 9.07
C SER A 440 3.21 -28.26 10.24
N ARG A 441 2.49 -27.17 9.98
CA ARG A 441 1.84 -26.38 11.04
C ARG A 441 0.59 -27.14 11.51
N SER A 442 0.77 -27.90 12.60
CA SER A 442 -0.23 -28.72 13.29
C SER A 442 -1.67 -28.18 13.23
N PRO A 443 -2.70 -29.04 13.09
CA PRO A 443 -4.12 -28.68 13.15
C PRO A 443 -4.52 -27.82 14.36
N HIS A 444 -3.84 -27.91 15.51
CA HIS A 444 -4.15 -27.05 16.66
C HIS A 444 -3.72 -25.57 16.50
N TRP A 445 -2.84 -25.26 15.55
CA TRP A 445 -2.57 -23.88 15.13
C TRP A 445 -3.54 -23.39 14.03
N VAL A 446 -4.41 -24.28 13.52
CA VAL A 446 -5.38 -24.01 12.46
C VAL A 446 -6.70 -23.48 13.03
N GLU A 447 -7.09 -23.90 14.24
CA GLU A 447 -8.30 -23.38 14.92
C GLU A 447 -8.17 -21.93 15.42
N LEU A 448 -6.96 -21.42 15.66
CA LEU A 448 -6.73 -20.07 16.18
C LEU A 448 -6.61 -18.98 15.10
N GLN A 449 -6.69 -19.32 13.81
CA GLN A 449 -6.62 -18.35 12.71
C GLN A 449 -7.54 -18.72 11.54
N GLU A 450 -8.82 -18.33 11.65
CA GLU A 450 -9.89 -18.50 10.66
C GLU A 450 -9.66 -17.80 9.30
N GLN A 451 -8.45 -17.28 9.01
CA GLN A 451 -8.17 -16.48 7.81
C GLN A 451 -6.84 -16.83 7.13
N ARG A 452 -6.50 -18.12 6.99
CA ARG A 452 -5.35 -18.49 6.13
C ARG A 452 -5.72 -18.38 4.66
N ALA A 453 -4.78 -17.85 3.86
CA ALA A 453 -4.81 -18.00 2.42
C ALA A 453 -4.82 -19.49 2.07
N VAL A 454 -5.85 -19.94 1.34
CA VAL A 454 -5.89 -21.29 0.77
C VAL A 454 -5.02 -21.24 -0.48
N TYR A 455 -3.84 -21.84 -0.42
CA TYR A 455 -2.97 -21.97 -1.58
C TYR A 455 -3.43 -23.14 -2.45
N THR A 456 -3.43 -22.95 -3.76
CA THR A 456 -3.55 -24.03 -4.72
C THR A 456 -2.29 -24.91 -4.69
N GLU A 457 -2.41 -26.17 -5.10
CA GLU A 457 -1.26 -27.09 -5.18
C GLU A 457 -0.14 -26.52 -6.07
N LYS A 458 -0.52 -25.82 -7.15
CA LYS A 458 0.42 -25.11 -8.03
C LYS A 458 1.21 -24.04 -7.27
N GLU A 459 0.53 -23.16 -6.54
CA GLU A 459 1.17 -22.10 -5.75
C GLU A 459 2.10 -22.67 -4.67
N VAL A 460 1.69 -23.76 -4.00
CA VAL A 460 2.56 -24.45 -3.03
C VAL A 460 3.84 -24.95 -3.72
N GLY A 461 3.72 -25.54 -4.91
CA GLY A 461 4.85 -25.98 -5.73
C GLY A 461 5.80 -24.84 -6.08
N GLU A 462 5.27 -23.71 -6.54
CA GLU A 462 6.05 -22.52 -6.90
C GLU A 462 6.77 -21.90 -5.69
N ILE A 463 6.08 -21.74 -4.56
CA ILE A 463 6.68 -21.22 -3.31
C ILE A 463 7.82 -22.14 -2.85
N TRP A 464 7.64 -23.46 -2.97
CA TRP A 464 8.68 -24.43 -2.63
C TRP A 464 9.88 -24.38 -3.56
N GLU A 465 9.67 -24.28 -4.87
CA GLU A 465 10.75 -24.17 -5.84
C GLU A 465 11.64 -22.95 -5.54
N VAL A 466 11.01 -21.80 -5.25
CA VAL A 466 11.73 -20.59 -4.88
C VAL A 466 12.51 -20.80 -3.57
N GLY A 467 11.87 -21.35 -2.54
CA GLY A 467 12.54 -21.66 -1.27
C GLY A 467 13.71 -22.64 -1.43
N TYR A 468 13.57 -23.65 -2.29
CA TYR A 468 14.63 -24.61 -2.58
C TYR A 468 15.81 -23.95 -3.29
N HIS A 469 15.58 -23.08 -4.27
CA HIS A 469 16.64 -22.32 -4.93
C HIS A 469 17.39 -21.42 -3.93
N VAL A 470 16.70 -20.77 -2.99
CA VAL A 470 17.35 -20.03 -1.90
C VAL A 470 18.27 -20.96 -1.09
N LEU A 471 17.77 -22.12 -0.68
CA LEU A 471 18.55 -23.10 0.10
C LEU A 471 19.76 -23.63 -0.68
N TRP A 472 19.61 -23.88 -1.98
CA TRP A 472 20.68 -24.35 -2.84
C TRP A 472 21.77 -23.28 -3.03
N LEU A 473 21.40 -22.01 -3.24
CA LEU A 473 22.35 -20.90 -3.32
C LEU A 473 23.13 -20.73 -2.01
N LEU A 474 22.44 -20.89 -0.87
CA LEU A 474 23.09 -20.88 0.44
C LEU A 474 24.11 -22.02 0.57
N GLU A 475 23.77 -23.24 0.15
CA GLU A 475 24.68 -24.39 0.15
C GLU A 475 25.89 -24.16 -0.77
N ALA A 476 25.67 -23.65 -1.99
CA ALA A 476 26.71 -23.42 -2.99
C ALA A 476 27.78 -22.41 -2.55
N LYS A 477 27.41 -21.42 -1.72
CA LYS A 477 28.37 -20.47 -1.14
C LYS A 477 29.30 -21.10 -0.10
N ASN A 478 29.11 -22.38 0.24
CA ASN A 478 29.95 -23.20 1.12
C ASN A 478 30.24 -22.57 2.50
N LYS A 479 29.35 -21.67 2.95
CA LYS A 479 29.50 -20.94 4.22
C LYS A 479 28.99 -21.71 5.44
N TRP A 480 28.64 -22.99 5.27
CA TRP A 480 27.96 -23.73 6.32
C TRP A 480 28.79 -24.86 6.91
N GLY A 481 28.66 -25.06 8.23
CA GLY A 481 29.28 -26.18 8.93
C GLY A 481 28.75 -27.56 8.47
N PRO A 482 29.50 -28.66 8.70
CA PRO A 482 29.14 -30.01 8.22
C PRO A 482 27.78 -30.54 8.71
N ALA A 483 27.35 -30.15 9.91
CA ALA A 483 26.03 -30.50 10.44
C ALA A 483 24.89 -29.93 9.58
N PHE A 484 25.11 -28.75 9.01
CA PHE A 484 24.15 -28.05 8.19
C PHE A 484 24.02 -28.67 6.80
N LEU A 485 25.15 -29.00 6.15
CA LEU A 485 25.18 -29.71 4.87
C LEU A 485 24.45 -31.07 4.94
N ARG A 486 24.42 -31.71 6.11
CA ARG A 486 23.63 -32.94 6.32
C ARG A 486 22.12 -32.66 6.35
N LYS A 487 21.68 -31.57 6.97
CA LYS A 487 20.26 -31.17 7.02
C LYS A 487 19.76 -30.72 5.65
N GLY A 488 20.56 -29.92 4.92
CA GLY A 488 20.29 -29.52 3.53
C GLY A 488 20.10 -30.72 2.59
N ARG A 489 21.04 -31.68 2.60
CA ARG A 489 20.94 -32.93 1.82
C ARG A 489 19.68 -33.74 2.15
N ARG A 490 19.29 -33.82 3.42
CA ARG A 490 18.03 -34.50 3.83
C ARG A 490 16.78 -33.79 3.32
N LEU A 491 16.76 -32.45 3.29
CA LEU A 491 15.65 -31.71 2.69
C LEU A 491 15.59 -31.93 1.17
N LYS A 492 16.74 -31.92 0.50
CA LYS A 492 16.84 -32.22 -0.94
C LYS A 492 16.28 -33.59 -1.30
N GLY A 493 16.59 -34.62 -0.49
CA GLY A 493 16.03 -35.97 -0.66
C GLY A 493 14.51 -35.99 -0.56
N ARG A 494 13.96 -35.43 0.53
CA ARG A 494 12.50 -35.32 0.74
C ARG A 494 11.80 -34.54 -0.38
N TRP A 495 12.47 -33.54 -0.94
CA TRP A 495 11.96 -32.74 -2.05
C TRP A 495 11.91 -33.52 -3.37
N ALA A 496 12.99 -34.23 -3.72
CA ALA A 496 13.04 -35.07 -4.92
C ALA A 496 11.95 -36.15 -4.91
N GLU A 497 11.72 -36.78 -3.75
CA GLU A 497 10.63 -37.75 -3.54
C GLU A 497 9.25 -37.11 -3.79
N ARG A 498 9.09 -35.85 -3.38
CA ARG A 498 7.82 -35.17 -3.44
C ARG A 498 7.45 -34.59 -4.80
N ILE A 499 8.43 -34.02 -5.50
CA ILE A 499 8.25 -33.69 -6.91
C ILE A 499 7.86 -34.95 -7.66
N SER A 500 8.59 -36.05 -7.40
CA SER A 500 8.26 -37.35 -8.01
C SER A 500 6.83 -37.80 -7.71
N SER A 501 6.33 -37.59 -6.48
CA SER A 501 4.93 -37.92 -6.14
C SER A 501 3.91 -37.01 -6.83
N MET A 502 4.18 -35.69 -6.90
CA MET A 502 3.30 -34.73 -7.58
C MET A 502 3.23 -34.98 -9.09
N THR A 503 4.37 -35.30 -9.72
CA THR A 503 4.41 -35.66 -11.14
C THR A 503 3.75 -37.01 -11.45
N ARG A 504 3.63 -37.92 -10.47
CA ARG A 504 2.93 -39.20 -10.63
C ARG A 504 1.41 -39.10 -10.44
N SER A 505 0.95 -38.03 -9.78
CA SER A 505 -0.48 -37.80 -9.51
C SER A 505 -1.18 -37.00 -10.63
N LYS A 506 -0.41 -36.41 -11.53
CA LYS A 506 -0.88 -35.82 -12.79
C LYS A 506 -0.81 -36.87 -13.88
#